data_AF-A0A811SGH1-F1
#
_entry.id   AF-A0A811SGH1-F1
#
_cell.length_a   1.000
_cell.length_b   1.000
_cell.length_c   1.000
_cell.angle_alpha   90.00
_cell.angle_beta   90.00
_cell.angle_gamma   90.00
#
_symmetry.space_group_name_H-M   'P 1'
#
loop_
_entity.id
_entity.type
_entity.pdbx_description
1 polymer ?
#
loop_
_entity_poly.entity_id
_entity_poly.type
_entity_poly.pdbx_seq_one_letter_code
_entity_poly.pdbx_strand_id
1 'polypeptide(L)' 'MRLRCDACSLHLDKGTMFVAFKEDLTEGERHIGAVKIFCFYFKCIHCSAEIAFKTDPENFDYMVEAGATRELEQ' A
#
# COMPACT_ATOMS: atom_id res chain seq x y z
N MET A 1 1.49 -8.99 2.47
CA MET A 1 0.61 -8.73 1.32
C MET A 1 1.31 -9.18 0.05
N ARG A 2 0.57 -9.73 -0.91
CA ARG A 2 0.97 -9.85 -2.31
C ARG A 2 0.14 -8.82 -3.09
N LEU A 3 0.79 -7.98 -3.88
CA LEU A 3 0.12 -6.94 -4.67
C LEU A 3 0.24 -7.29 -6.14
N ARG A 4 -0.85 -7.15 -6.88
CA ARG A 4 -0.87 -7.24 -8.34
C ARG A 4 -1.10 -5.85 -8.92
N CYS A 5 -0.18 -5.36 -9.74
CA CYS A 5 -0.35 -4.08 -10.42
C CYS A 5 -1.49 -4.15 -11.44
N ASP A 6 -2.42 -3.21 -11.40
CA ASP A 6 -3.59 -3.24 -12.30
C ASP A 6 -3.23 -2.90 -13.75
N ALA A 7 -2.15 -2.12 -13.95
CA ALA A 7 -1.73 -1.66 -15.28
C ALA A 7 -0.94 -2.73 -16.06
N CYS A 8 -0.02 -3.44 -15.41
CA CYS A 8 0.87 -4.41 -16.08
C CYS A 8 0.79 -5.85 -15.55
N SER A 9 -0.10 -6.11 -14.58
CA SER A 9 -0.26 -7.45 -13.97
C SER A 9 1.00 -8.01 -13.30
N LEU A 10 1.99 -7.15 -12.99
CA LEU A 10 3.17 -7.57 -12.23
C LEU A 10 2.75 -7.91 -10.79
N HIS A 11 3.25 -9.03 -10.28
CA HIS A 11 3.07 -9.44 -8.89
C HIS A 11 4.27 -8.95 -8.06
N LEU A 12 3.98 -8.30 -6.94
CA LEU A 12 4.93 -7.85 -5.93
C LEU A 12 4.69 -8.69 -4.69
N ASP A 13 5.66 -9.53 -4.36
CA ASP A 13 5.62 -10.42 -3.21
C ASP A 13 6.14 -9.75 -1.94
N LYS A 14 5.87 -10.39 -0.80
CA LYS A 14 6.41 -9.94 0.49
C LYS A 14 7.95 -9.98 0.43
N GLY A 15 8.58 -8.84 0.70
CA GLY A 15 10.04 -8.69 0.70
C GLY A 15 10.61 -7.98 -0.53
N THR A 16 9.80 -7.67 -1.54
CA THR A 16 10.24 -6.80 -2.64
C THR A 16 10.62 -5.42 -2.11
N MET A 17 11.85 -4.99 -2.40
CA MET A 17 12.34 -3.66 -2.03
C MET A 17 12.00 -2.65 -3.13
N PHE A 18 11.48 -1.49 -2.74
CA PHE A 18 11.16 -0.39 -3.64
C PHE A 18 11.39 0.94 -2.92
N VAL A 19 11.54 2.00 -3.70
CA VAL A 19 11.58 3.37 -3.18
C VAL A 19 10.16 3.91 -3.17
N ALA A 20 9.72 4.39 -2.01
CA ALA A 20 8.39 4.95 -1.81
C ALA A 20 8.47 6.33 -1.16
N PHE A 21 7.53 7.20 -1.52
CA PHE A 21 7.21 8.38 -0.75
C PHE A 21 6.28 7.97 0.40
N LYS A 22 6.56 8.48 1.60
CA LYS A 22 5.79 8.20 2.81
C LYS A 22 5.10 9.48 3.29
N GLU A 23 3.78 9.45 3.29
CA GLU A 23 2.92 10.52 3.77
C GLU A 23 2.32 10.15 5.13
N ASP A 24 2.24 11.12 6.05
CA ASP A 24 1.59 10.96 7.35
C ASP A 24 0.15 11.49 7.26
N LEU A 25 -0.83 10.59 7.37
CA LEU A 25 -2.26 10.90 7.30
C LEU A 25 -2.94 10.91 8.68
N THR A 26 -2.15 10.91 9.77
CA THR A 26 -2.66 10.83 11.15
C THR A 26 -3.60 11.99 11.52
N GLU A 27 -3.45 13.18 10.92
CA GLU A 27 -4.31 14.33 11.20
C GLU A 27 -5.69 14.24 10.51
N GLY A 28 -5.80 13.47 9.42
CA GLY A 28 -7.01 13.35 8.60
C GLY A 28 -7.95 12.21 9.01
N GLU A 29 -7.42 11.13 9.59
CA GLU A 29 -8.22 9.99 10.05
C GLU A 29 -8.32 9.98 11.58
N ARG A 30 -9.52 10.28 12.10
CA ARG A 30 -9.84 10.21 13.54
C ARG A 30 -9.90 8.75 13.99
N HIS A 31 -8.74 8.14 14.19
CA HIS A 31 -8.67 6.78 14.70
C HIS A 31 -8.70 6.74 16.22
N ILE A 32 -9.27 5.66 16.77
CA ILE A 32 -9.46 5.46 18.21
C ILE A 32 -8.11 5.04 18.82
N GLY A 33 -7.21 5.99 19.09
CA GLY A 33 -5.92 5.73 19.72
C GLY A 33 -4.74 6.54 19.14
N ALA A 34 -3.54 6.31 19.66
CA ALA A 34 -2.29 7.00 19.27
C ALA A 34 -1.57 6.35 18.07
N VAL A 35 -2.27 5.57 17.24
CA VAL A 35 -1.66 4.82 16.13
C VAL A 35 -1.61 5.69 14.88
N LYS A 36 -0.42 5.86 14.33
CA LYS A 36 -0.18 6.68 13.15
C LYS A 36 -0.60 5.95 11.88
N ILE A 37 -1.27 6.65 10.98
CA ILE A 37 -1.66 6.14 9.68
C ILE A 37 -0.70 6.72 8.64
N PHE A 38 -0.06 5.85 7.89
CA PHE A 38 0.85 6.23 6.81
C PHE A 38 0.32 5.75 5.47
N CYS A 39 0.38 6.64 4.47
CA CYS A 39 0.18 6.29 3.08
C CYS A 39 1.53 6.21 2.37
N PHE A 40 1.73 5.14 1.60
CA PHE A 40 2.94 4.89 0.84
C PHE A 40 2.62 4.95 -0.64
N TYR A 41 3.32 5.82 -1.36
CA TYR A 41 3.20 5.96 -2.80
C TYR A 41 4.49 5.46 -3.43
N PHE A 42 4.38 4.54 -4.37
CA PHE A 42 5.53 4.06 -5.13
C PHE A 42 5.13 3.81 -6.58
N LYS A 43 6.15 3.67 -7.43
CA LYS A 43 5.95 3.36 -8.84
C LYS A 43 6.19 1.89 -9.09
N CYS A 44 5.34 1.27 -9.90
CA CYS A 44 5.56 -0.09 -10.37
C CYS A 44 6.92 -0.19 -11.08
N ILE A 45 7.72 -1.20 -10.71
CA ILE A 45 9.07 -1.40 -11.27
C ILE A 45 9.08 -1.69 -12.78
N HIS A 46 7.93 -2.12 -13.34
CA HIS A 46 7.84 -2.48 -14.76
C HIS A 46 7.19 -1.38 -15.60
N CYS A 47 6.03 -0.86 -15.20
CA CYS A 47 5.26 0.10 -16.00
C CYS A 47 5.28 1.53 -15.48
N SER A 48 5.93 1.80 -14.35
CA SER A 48 5.96 3.12 -13.69
C SER A 48 4.58 3.68 -13.28
N ALA A 49 3.52 2.87 -13.32
CA ALA A 49 2.21 3.24 -12.78
C ALA A 49 2.31 3.51 -11.27
N GLU A 50 1.57 4.50 -10.80
CA GLU A 50 1.52 4.85 -9.38
C GLU A 50 0.66 3.85 -8.62
N ILE A 51 1.19 3.36 -7.50
CA ILE A 51 0.52 2.44 -6.58
C ILE A 51 0.58 3.09 -5.20
N ALA A 52 -0.57 3.08 -4.51
CA ALA A 52 -0.72 3.63 -3.18
C ALA A 52 -1.31 2.60 -2.23
N PHE A 53 -0.76 2.49 -1.03
CA PHE A 53 -1.32 1.66 0.05
C PHE A 53 -1.14 2.36 1.39
N LYS A 54 -2.09 2.16 2.30
CA LYS A 54 -2.07 2.72 3.65
C LYS A 54 -2.04 1.65 4.73
N THR A 55 -1.53 2.01 5.90
CA THR A 55 -1.64 1.18 7.11
C THR A 55 -3.07 1.18 7.62
N ASP A 56 -3.61 0.00 7.91
CA ASP A 56 -4.93 -0.17 8.51
C ASP A 56 -4.81 -0.61 9.98
N PRO A 57 -5.07 0.31 10.94
CA PRO A 57 -4.90 0.01 12.36
C PRO A 57 -5.97 -0.93 12.94
N GLU A 58 -7.15 -1.04 12.33
CA GLU A 58 -8.24 -1.91 12.82
C GLU A 58 -7.96 -3.38 12.56
N ASN A 59 -7.41 -3.69 11.38
CA ASN A 59 -7.15 -5.06 10.94
C ASN A 59 -5.68 -5.47 11.12
N PHE A 60 -4.82 -4.58 11.66
CA PHE A 60 -3.38 -4.79 11.80
C PHE A 60 -2.69 -5.20 10.47
N ASP A 61 -3.19 -4.68 9.35
CA ASP A 61 -2.72 -5.01 7.99
C ASP A 61 -2.49 -3.71 7.19
N TYR A 62 -2.30 -3.84 5.88
CA TYR A 62 -2.24 -2.73 4.95
C TYR A 62 -3.41 -2.84 3.96
N MET A 63 -3.98 -1.70 3.62
CA MET A 63 -5.05 -1.57 2.63
C MET A 63 -4.50 -0.90 1.38
N VAL A 64 -4.91 -1.38 0.21
CA VAL A 64 -4.55 -0.75 -1.06
C VAL A 64 -5.50 0.40 -1.32
N GLU A 65 -4.96 1.58 -1.58
CA GLU A 65 -5.72 2.78 -1.90
C GLU A 65 -5.92 2.92 -3.42
N ALA A 66 -4.86 2.66 -4.22
CA ALA A 66 -4.91 2.81 -5.67
C ALA A 66 -3.84 2.00 -6.42
N GLY A 67 -4.14 1.66 -7.68
CA GLY A 67 -3.17 1.17 -8.68
C GLY A 67 -2.72 -0.28 -8.54
N ALA A 68 -3.23 -0.99 -7.54
CA ALA A 68 -3.01 -2.41 -7.38
C ALA A 68 -4.23 -3.11 -6.77
N THR A 69 -4.28 -4.42 -6.97
CA THR A 69 -5.21 -5.33 -6.31
C THR A 69 -4.43 -6.17 -5.29
N ARG A 70 -4.95 -6.29 -4.07
CA ARG A 70 -4.42 -7.22 -3.07
C ARG A 70 -4.85 -8.64 -3.44
N GLU A 71 -3.88 -9.53 -3.56
CA GLU A 71 -4.13 -10.96 -3.74
C GLU A 71 -4.16 -11.64 -2.35
N LEU A 72 -5.19 -12.44 -2.09
CA LEU A 72 -5.23 -13.32 -0.92
C LEU A 72 -4.51 -14.62 -1.29
N GLU A 73 -3.49 -14.98 -0.52
CA GLU A 73 -2.80 -16.25 -0.68
C GLU A 73 -3.76 -17.34 -0.18
N GLN A 74 -4.18 -18.25 -1.09
CA GLN A 74 -5.14 -19.32 -0.82
C GLN A 74 -4.45 -20.54 -0.20
#